data_AF-A0A816SJK2-F1
#
_entry.id   AF-A0A816SJK2-F1
#
_cell.length_a   1.000
_cell.length_b   1.000
_cell.length_c   1.000
_cell.angle_alpha   90.00
_cell.angle_beta   90.00
_cell.angle_gamma   90.00
#
_symmetry.space_group_name_H-M   'P 1'
#
loop_
_entity.id
_entity.type
_entity.pdbx_description
1 polymer ?
#
loop_
_entity_poly.entity_id
_entity_poly.type
_entity_poly.pdbx_seq_one_letter_code
_entity_poly.pdbx_strand_id
1 'polypeptide(L)'
;MPNTRSFNRYTIIPNGSSEEEVDSPESEDEIGAAQHVLQDKLIIDEDYSFDFTGTLPPPSTHEELEPTDYFYYMFGKESIMLMTNQSNLYSTQMNPNKPLCVTEDEMKCFIGLLLITGVYSFPQ
;
A
#
# COMPACT_ATOMS: atom_id res chain seq x y z
N MET A 1 -17.14 43.42 36.84
CA MET A 1 -18.51 43.46 36.30
C MET A 1 -18.77 44.86 35.72
N PRO A 2 -19.65 45.05 34.72
CA PRO A 2 -20.39 44.08 33.88
C PRO A 2 -19.49 43.61 32.70
N ASN A 3 -19.89 43.21 31.48
CA ASN A 3 -21.20 42.94 30.84
C ASN A 3 -21.14 41.71 29.89
N THR A 4 -21.95 41.64 28.83
CA THR A 4 -22.26 40.41 28.03
C THR A 4 -22.58 40.70 26.55
N ARG A 5 -22.69 39.60 25.74
CA ARG A 5 -23.28 39.48 24.38
C ARG A 5 -22.47 40.09 23.20
N SER A 6 -22.52 39.58 21.95
CA SER A 6 -23.20 38.40 21.34
C SER A 6 -22.38 37.90 20.12
N PHE A 7 -22.55 36.63 19.73
CA PHE A 7 -22.24 36.19 18.35
C PHE A 7 -23.24 36.80 17.36
N ASN A 8 -22.80 37.10 16.12
CA ASN A 8 -23.55 36.70 14.93
C ASN A 8 -22.73 36.75 13.62
N ARG A 9 -23.18 35.98 12.62
CA ARG A 9 -22.60 35.85 11.27
C ARG A 9 -22.89 37.09 10.42
N TYR A 10 -22.05 37.34 9.41
CA TYR A 10 -22.45 38.03 8.19
C TYR A 10 -22.08 37.21 6.96
N THR A 11 -23.12 36.80 6.22
CA THR A 11 -23.02 36.24 4.86
C THR A 11 -23.51 37.31 3.91
N ILE A 12 -22.76 37.62 2.84
CA ILE A 12 -23.27 38.44 1.73
C ILE A 12 -22.85 37.82 0.39
N ILE A 13 -23.86 37.38 -0.35
CA ILE A 13 -23.94 37.02 -1.77
C ILE A 13 -25.34 37.58 -2.16
N PRO A 14 -25.61 38.24 -3.31
CA PRO A 14 -25.00 38.00 -4.62
C PRO A 14 -24.55 39.24 -5.41
N ASN A 15 -23.82 38.99 -6.49
CA ASN A 15 -24.13 39.61 -7.78
C ASN A 15 -23.80 38.59 -8.87
N GLY A 16 -24.71 38.37 -9.81
CA GLY A 16 -24.52 37.41 -10.90
C GLY A 16 -24.82 38.03 -12.25
N SER A 17 -24.02 37.67 -13.25
CA SER A 17 -24.42 37.48 -14.65
C SER A 17 -23.20 36.91 -15.39
N SER A 18 -23.37 35.71 -15.97
CA SER A 18 -22.97 35.27 -17.33
C SER A 18 -21.60 35.73 -17.90
N GLU A 19 -20.80 34.90 -18.58
CA GLU A 19 -21.16 33.86 -19.56
C GLU A 19 -20.16 32.68 -19.57
N GLU A 20 -20.66 31.50 -19.95
CA GLU A 20 -20.01 30.35 -20.62
C GLU A 20 -18.50 30.04 -20.39
N GLU A 21 -18.23 28.98 -19.61
CA GLU A 21 -17.05 28.11 -19.81
C GLU A 21 -17.56 26.70 -20.17
N VAL A 22 -16.95 26.09 -21.19
CA VAL A 22 -17.35 24.77 -21.73
C VAL A 22 -16.67 23.68 -20.92
N ASP A 23 -17.42 23.07 -20.00
CA ASP A 23 -16.94 21.94 -19.22
C ASP A 23 -16.77 20.70 -20.11
N SER A 24 -15.56 20.14 -20.13
CA SER A 24 -15.22 18.97 -20.95
C SER A 24 -15.52 17.71 -20.17
N PRO A 25 -16.33 16.76 -20.68
CA PRO A 25 -16.54 15.51 -19.98
C PRO A 25 -15.25 14.67 -20.01
N GLU A 26 -14.58 14.57 -18.87
CA GLU A 26 -13.56 13.54 -18.63
C GLU A 26 -14.23 12.16 -18.81
N SER A 27 -13.76 11.40 -19.80
CA SER A 27 -14.39 10.14 -20.20
C SER A 27 -14.16 9.03 -19.18
N GLU A 28 -15.24 8.49 -18.63
CA GLU A 28 -15.25 7.38 -17.65
C GLU A 28 -14.74 6.02 -18.24
N ASP A 29 -14.36 5.98 -19.51
CA ASP A 29 -14.11 4.75 -20.29
C ASP A 29 -12.80 4.01 -19.96
N GLU A 30 -11.79 4.64 -19.34
CA GLU A 30 -10.50 3.97 -19.07
C GLU A 30 -10.58 2.93 -17.93
N ILE A 31 -11.51 3.09 -16.98
CA ILE A 31 -11.65 2.16 -15.84
C ILE A 31 -12.25 0.83 -16.30
N GLY A 32 -13.15 0.85 -17.28
CA GLY A 32 -13.75 -0.35 -17.87
C GLY A 32 -12.75 -1.22 -18.63
N ALA A 33 -11.83 -0.59 -19.38
CA ALA A 33 -10.78 -1.29 -20.12
C ALA A 33 -9.84 -2.08 -19.18
N ALA A 34 -9.46 -1.50 -18.04
CA ALA A 34 -8.62 -2.17 -17.05
C ALA A 34 -9.31 -3.39 -16.41
N GLN A 35 -10.63 -3.34 -16.20
CA GLN A 35 -11.39 -4.49 -15.68
C GLN A 35 -11.47 -5.65 -16.70
N HIS A 36 -11.69 -5.36 -17.98
CA HIS A 36 -11.82 -6.41 -19.01
C HIS A 36 -10.51 -7.19 -19.21
N VAL A 37 -9.36 -6.48 -19.25
CA VAL A 37 -8.04 -7.10 -19.42
C VAL A 37 -7.65 -8.03 -18.25
N LEU A 38 -8.17 -7.78 -17.04
CA LEU A 38 -7.96 -8.65 -15.88
C LEU A 38 -8.87 -9.90 -15.89
N GLN A 39 -10.03 -9.86 -16.57
CA GLN A 39 -10.92 -11.02 -16.69
C GLN A 39 -10.43 -12.00 -17.76
N ASP A 40 -9.97 -11.51 -18.92
CA ASP A 40 -9.47 -12.36 -20.02
C ASP A 40 -8.20 -13.18 -19.66
N LYS A 41 -7.53 -12.83 -18.55
CA LYS A 41 -6.34 -13.54 -18.05
C LYS A 41 -6.61 -14.49 -16.88
N LEU A 42 -7.88 -14.63 -16.48
CA LEU A 42 -8.37 -15.58 -15.48
C LEU A 42 -9.27 -16.65 -16.12
N ILE A 43 -8.83 -17.20 -17.27
CA ILE A 43 -9.26 -18.54 -17.69
C ILE A 43 -8.63 -19.53 -16.71
N ILE A 44 -9.30 -19.67 -15.57
CA ILE A 44 -9.12 -20.78 -14.63
C ILE A 44 -9.76 -21.98 -15.32
N ASP A 45 -9.00 -23.05 -15.55
CA ASP A 45 -9.59 -24.32 -15.99
C ASP A 45 -10.58 -24.79 -14.91
N GLU A 46 -11.88 -24.75 -15.22
CA GLU A 46 -12.97 -25.17 -14.35
C GLU A 46 -13.04 -26.70 -14.20
N ASP A 47 -12.00 -27.33 -13.63
CA ASP A 47 -12.06 -28.73 -13.17
C ASP A 47 -11.12 -29.08 -11.99
N TYR A 48 -10.77 -28.11 -11.15
CA TYR A 48 -10.02 -28.36 -9.90
C TYR A 48 -10.96 -28.36 -8.67
N SER A 49 -11.59 -29.51 -8.39
CA SER A 49 -12.12 -29.79 -7.05
C SER A 49 -10.95 -29.93 -6.08
N PHE A 50 -10.62 -28.86 -5.37
CA PHE A 50 -9.55 -28.87 -4.37
C PHE A 50 -10.04 -29.51 -3.06
N ASP A 51 -10.17 -30.83 -3.08
CA ASP A 51 -10.43 -31.61 -1.88
C ASP A 51 -9.21 -31.49 -0.96
N PHE A 52 -9.36 -30.79 0.18
CA PHE A 52 -8.30 -30.66 1.18
C PHE A 52 -8.08 -32.01 1.90
N THR A 53 -7.29 -32.88 1.27
CA THR A 53 -6.97 -34.24 1.72
C THR A 53 -6.06 -34.30 2.94
N GLY A 54 -5.63 -33.15 3.49
CA GLY A 54 -4.65 -33.04 4.57
C GLY A 54 -3.21 -33.34 4.14
N THR A 55 -3.00 -33.77 2.90
CA THR A 55 -1.69 -33.95 2.27
C THR A 55 -1.46 -32.85 1.25
N LEU A 56 -0.35 -32.13 1.37
CA LEU A 56 0.08 -31.18 0.34
C LEU A 56 0.36 -31.96 -0.96
N PRO A 57 0.02 -31.40 -2.15
CA PRO A 57 0.43 -31.99 -3.42
C PRO A 57 1.97 -32.08 -3.47
N PRO A 58 2.53 -33.09 -4.17
CA PRO A 58 3.97 -33.16 -4.37
C PRO A 58 4.46 -31.85 -5.03
N PRO A 59 5.58 -31.26 -4.59
CA PRO A 59 6.07 -30.02 -5.15
C PRO A 59 6.30 -30.19 -6.66
N SER A 60 5.87 -29.19 -7.44
CA SER A 60 6.11 -29.17 -8.88
C SER A 60 7.62 -29.24 -9.15
N THR A 61 8.04 -30.09 -10.08
CA THR A 61 9.47 -30.31 -10.43
C THR A 61 10.16 -29.12 -11.10
N HIS A 62 9.57 -27.94 -11.04
CA HIS A 62 10.12 -26.69 -11.55
C HIS A 62 10.68 -25.87 -10.39
N GLU A 63 12.01 -25.80 -10.36
CA GLU A 63 12.85 -24.85 -9.62
C GLU A 63 12.54 -24.72 -8.11
N GLU A 64 13.33 -25.45 -7.30
CA GLU A 64 13.49 -25.14 -5.88
C GLU A 64 14.07 -23.73 -5.73
N LEU A 65 13.21 -22.78 -5.38
CA LEU A 65 13.56 -21.39 -5.09
C LEU A 65 14.38 -21.30 -3.78
N GLU A 66 15.31 -20.36 -3.71
CA GLU A 66 16.02 -20.11 -2.46
C GLU A 66 15.07 -19.45 -1.43
N PRO A 67 15.29 -19.62 -0.10
CA PRO A 67 14.50 -18.96 0.93
C PRO A 67 14.41 -17.42 0.77
N THR A 68 15.43 -16.82 0.16
CA THR A 68 15.48 -15.39 -0.21
C THR A 68 14.51 -15.02 -1.32
N ASP A 69 14.23 -15.91 -2.27
CA ASP A 69 13.29 -15.63 -3.36
C ASP A 69 11.87 -15.53 -2.83
N TYR A 70 11.47 -16.43 -1.92
CA TYR A 70 10.19 -16.34 -1.21
C TYR A 70 10.07 -15.04 -0.39
N PHE A 71 11.16 -14.56 0.20
CA PHE A 71 11.18 -13.25 0.85
C PHE A 71 10.91 -12.12 -0.16
N TYR A 72 11.54 -12.12 -1.34
CA TYR A 72 11.31 -11.11 -2.36
C TYR A 72 9.96 -11.23 -3.07
N TYR A 73 9.34 -12.42 -3.11
CA TYR A 73 7.95 -12.59 -3.54
C TYR A 73 6.94 -11.88 -2.62
N MET A 74 7.18 -11.86 -1.29
CA MET A 74 6.34 -11.11 -0.35
C MET A 74 6.75 -9.64 -0.21
N PHE A 75 8.05 -9.36 -0.21
CA PHE A 75 8.62 -8.02 -0.06
C PHE A 75 9.42 -7.66 -1.32
N GLY A 76 8.68 -7.29 -2.37
CA GLY A 76 9.27 -6.81 -3.62
C GLY A 76 10.17 -5.59 -3.41
N LYS A 77 11.06 -5.35 -4.38
CA LYS A 77 12.06 -4.28 -4.35
C LYS A 77 11.42 -2.90 -4.11
N GLU A 78 10.32 -2.64 -4.79
CA GLU A 78 9.56 -1.39 -4.73
C GLU A 78 8.99 -1.16 -3.31
N SER A 79 8.52 -2.23 -2.66
CA SER A 79 8.04 -2.20 -1.27
C SER A 79 9.17 -1.89 -0.29
N ILE A 80 10.33 -2.54 -0.44
CA ILE A 80 11.51 -2.29 0.40
C ILE A 80 12.01 -0.85 0.24
N MET A 81 12.12 -0.37 -1.00
CA MET A 81 12.51 1.01 -1.32
C MET A 81 11.50 2.01 -0.74
N LEU A 82 10.19 1.76 -0.86
CA LEU A 82 9.14 2.63 -0.31
C LEU A 82 9.22 2.69 1.22
N MET A 83 9.32 1.56 1.90
CA MET A 83 9.47 1.51 3.36
C MET A 83 10.72 2.28 3.81
N THR A 84 11.87 2.03 3.18
CA THR A 84 13.14 2.72 3.45
C THR A 84 13.01 4.24 3.34
N ASN A 85 12.43 4.72 2.23
CA ASN A 85 12.23 6.14 1.98
C ASN A 85 11.25 6.79 2.99
N GLN A 86 10.13 6.12 3.29
CA GLN A 86 9.14 6.65 4.23
C GLN A 86 9.65 6.65 5.68
N SER A 87 10.37 5.62 6.13
CA SER A 87 11.00 5.60 7.45
C SER A 87 12.03 6.74 7.61
N ASN A 88 12.84 7.00 6.59
CA ASN A 88 13.79 8.10 6.59
C ASN A 88 13.11 9.48 6.59
N LEU A 89 12.11 9.68 5.74
CA LEU A 89 11.33 10.92 5.68
C LEU A 89 10.66 11.20 7.04
N TYR A 90 9.96 10.20 7.60
CA TYR A 90 9.31 10.29 8.89
C TYR A 90 10.29 10.63 10.02
N SER A 91 11.48 10.00 10.05
CA SER A 91 12.50 10.30 11.07
C SER A 91 12.95 11.76 11.02
N THR A 92 13.06 12.33 9.81
CA THR A 92 13.47 13.73 9.59
C THR A 92 12.35 14.69 9.99
N GLN A 93 11.08 14.33 9.71
CA GLN A 93 9.91 15.09 10.13
C GLN A 93 9.74 15.11 11.66
N MET A 94 10.03 13.99 12.35
CA MET A 94 9.87 13.87 13.80
C MET A 94 11.05 14.48 14.59
N ASN A 95 12.28 14.35 14.11
CA ASN A 95 13.44 15.02 14.70
C ASN A 95 14.49 15.36 13.63
N PRO A 96 14.46 16.59 13.06
CA PRO A 96 15.43 17.03 12.07
C PRO A 96 16.90 16.95 12.51
N ASN A 97 17.17 16.96 13.82
CA ASN A 97 18.52 16.89 14.37
C ASN A 97 19.06 15.45 14.49
N LYS A 98 18.22 14.44 14.26
CA LYS A 98 18.59 13.02 14.36
C LYS A 98 17.84 12.18 13.31
N PRO A 99 18.16 12.33 12.02
CA PRO A 99 17.60 11.47 10.97
C PRO A 99 18.06 10.01 11.16
N LEU A 100 17.23 9.07 10.71
CA LEU A 100 17.49 7.62 10.82
C LEU A 100 18.52 7.14 9.80
N CYS A 101 18.44 7.64 8.55
CA CYS A 101 19.34 7.30 7.45
C CYS A 101 19.50 5.79 7.17
N VAL A 102 18.42 5.00 7.31
CA VAL A 102 18.42 3.56 7.03
C VAL A 102 18.55 3.26 5.54
N THR A 103 19.32 2.24 5.19
CA THR A 103 19.49 1.73 3.82
C THR A 103 18.48 0.62 3.48
N GLU A 104 18.32 0.29 2.20
CA GLU A 104 17.45 -0.83 1.78
C GLU A 104 17.91 -2.17 2.35
N ASP A 105 19.23 -2.38 2.51
CA ASP A 105 19.77 -3.63 3.05
C ASP A 105 19.56 -3.73 4.57
N GLU A 106 19.68 -2.62 5.30
CA GLU A 106 19.28 -2.57 6.72
C GLU A 106 17.77 -2.77 6.89
N MET A 107 16.94 -2.27 5.97
CA MET A 107 15.49 -2.53 5.97
C MET A 107 15.19 -4.01 5.72
N LYS A 108 15.87 -4.68 4.78
CA LYS A 108 15.76 -6.14 4.58
C LYS A 108 16.15 -6.90 5.85
N CYS A 109 17.27 -6.55 6.47
CA CYS A 109 17.73 -7.13 7.73
C CYS A 109 16.71 -6.93 8.86
N PHE A 110 16.11 -5.75 8.97
CA PHE A 110 15.06 -5.46 9.95
C PHE A 110 13.82 -6.34 9.76
N ILE A 111 13.32 -6.47 8.52
CA ILE A 111 12.19 -7.37 8.22
C ILE A 111 12.56 -8.83 8.52
N GLY A 112 13.77 -9.27 8.15
CA GLY A 112 14.28 -10.61 8.47
C GLY A 112 14.33 -10.87 9.98
N LEU A 113 14.75 -9.90 10.78
CA LEU A 113 14.69 -9.98 12.25
C LEU A 113 13.24 -10.13 12.74
N LEU A 114 12.29 -9.34 12.22
CA LEU A 114 10.87 -9.47 12.60
C LEU A 114 10.33 -10.88 12.31
N LEU A 115 10.63 -11.44 11.13
CA LEU A 115 10.25 -12.81 10.77
C LEU A 115 10.84 -13.84 11.75
N ILE A 116 12.13 -13.71 12.09
CA ILE A 116 12.79 -14.59 13.09
C ILE A 116 12.12 -14.46 14.45
N THR A 117 11.75 -13.26 14.91
CA THR A 117 11.06 -13.07 16.19
C THR A 117 9.62 -13.60 16.21
N GLY A 118 9.00 -13.79 15.04
CA GLY A 118 7.71 -14.49 14.92
C GLY A 118 7.84 -16.01 15.08
N VAL A 119 9.02 -16.58 14.82
CA VAL A 119 9.31 -18.02 14.96
C VAL A 119 9.91 -18.34 16.33
N TYR A 120 10.85 -17.51 16.79
CA TYR A 120 11.56 -17.69 18.06
C TYR A 120 11.04 -16.72 19.10
N SER A 121 10.29 -17.25 20.08
CA SER A 121 9.99 -16.51 21.30
C SER A 121 11.27 -16.18 22.05
N PHE A 122 11.46 -14.91 22.42
CA PHE A 122 12.53 -14.54 23.34
C PHE A 122 12.33 -15.24 24.69
N PRO A 123 13.42 -15.65 25.38
CA PRO A 123 13.33 -16.15 26.74
C PRO A 123 12.72 -15.08 27.67
N GLN A 124 11.81 -15.53 28.54
CA GLN A 124 11.13 -14.69 29.55
C GLN A 124 12.00 -14.50 30.81
#